data_AF-B0C912-F1
#
_entry.id   AF-B0C912-F1
#
_cell.length_a   1.000
_cell.length_b   1.000
_cell.length_c   1.000
_cell.angle_alpha   90.00
_cell.angle_beta   90.00
_cell.angle_gamma   90.00
#
_symmetry.space_group_name_H-M   'P 1'
#
loop_
_entity.id
_entity.type
_entity.pdbx_description
1 polymer ?
#
loop_
_entity_poly.entity_id
_entity_poly.type
_entity_poly.pdbx_seq_one_letter_code
_entity_poly.pdbx_strand_id
1 'polypeptide(L)'
;MAMFVHLAPEKDIASIKRTGIKPCRNTDEYPGGVFAMPMTPEFYISHQWLRELKRCGQRTISGVYFRIPDDELVLVGHYNQRHIEVAADSAIDIIMHAENSEGYQVYIPRKIEKNEIHRVKSLPQVVGWRYQPDSHKQWYCGCLVCVPVGSIKGKRKRDAWELSQS
;
A
#
# COMPACT_ATOMS: atom_id res chain seq x y z
N MET A 1 18.48 -12.03 0.44
CA MET A 1 17.07 -12.44 0.19
C MET A 1 16.15 -11.37 0.74
N ALA A 2 15.40 -10.74 -0.15
CA ALA A 2 14.49 -9.65 0.16
C ALA A 2 13.18 -10.20 0.78
N MET A 3 12.73 -9.62 1.90
CA MET A 3 11.52 -10.04 2.61
C MET A 3 10.36 -9.10 2.30
N PHE A 4 9.24 -9.68 1.88
CA PHE A 4 8.02 -8.96 1.58
C PHE A 4 6.81 -9.49 2.34
N VAL A 5 5.76 -8.68 2.39
CA VAL A 5 4.44 -9.06 2.90
C VAL A 5 3.38 -8.76 1.85
N HIS A 6 2.59 -9.79 1.52
CA HIS A 6 1.36 -9.66 0.76
C HIS A 6 0.17 -9.68 1.72
N LEU A 7 -0.75 -8.73 1.56
CA LEU A 7 -1.98 -8.68 2.35
C LEU A 7 -3.07 -9.46 1.62
N ALA A 8 -3.54 -10.55 2.25
CA ALA A 8 -4.56 -11.42 1.67
C ALA A 8 -5.79 -11.54 2.57
N PRO A 9 -7.00 -11.72 2.00
CA PRO A 9 -8.17 -12.11 2.76
C PRO A 9 -7.94 -13.44 3.49
N GLU A 10 -8.41 -13.55 4.73
CA GLU A 10 -8.18 -14.75 5.55
C GLU A 10 -8.75 -16.04 4.93
N LYS A 11 -9.85 -15.91 4.18
CA LYS A 11 -10.46 -17.01 3.39
C LYS A 11 -9.53 -17.63 2.36
N ASP A 12 -8.55 -16.87 1.85
CA ASP A 12 -7.66 -17.31 0.78
C ASP A 12 -6.38 -17.97 1.33
N ILE A 13 -6.12 -17.84 2.64
CA ILE A 13 -4.89 -18.31 3.28
C ILE A 13 -4.67 -19.81 3.14
N ALA A 14 -5.73 -20.62 3.25
CA ALA A 14 -5.62 -22.06 3.06
C ALA A 14 -5.18 -22.42 1.63
N SER A 15 -5.65 -21.67 0.63
CA SER A 15 -5.25 -21.84 -0.77
C SER A 15 -3.81 -21.38 -1.00
N ILE A 16 -3.45 -20.22 -0.44
CA ILE A 16 -2.11 -19.63 -0.55
C ILE A 16 -1.05 -20.56 0.05
N LYS A 17 -1.30 -21.11 1.25
CA LYS A 17 -0.38 -22.08 1.87
C LYS A 17 -0.15 -23.33 1.02
N ARG A 18 -1.14 -23.76 0.23
CA ARG A 18 -1.03 -24.96 -0.62
C ARG A 18 -0.34 -24.68 -1.96
N THR A 19 -0.63 -23.53 -2.57
CA THR A 19 -0.30 -23.28 -3.98
C THR A 19 0.62 -22.08 -4.23
N GLY A 20 0.90 -21.28 -3.22
CA GLY A 20 1.57 -19.98 -3.38
C GLY A 20 0.58 -18.84 -3.59
N ILE A 21 1.09 -17.63 -3.81
CA ILE A 21 0.28 -16.45 -4.11
C ILE A 21 0.12 -16.36 -5.62
N LYS A 22 -1.13 -16.51 -6.09
CA LYS A 22 -1.44 -16.46 -7.52
C LYS A 22 -1.37 -15.02 -8.03
N PRO A 23 -0.84 -14.80 -9.24
CA PRO A 23 -0.92 -13.51 -9.91
C PRO A 23 -2.38 -13.11 -10.10
N CYS A 24 -2.69 -11.85 -9.83
CA CYS A 24 -3.97 -11.26 -10.18
C CYS A 24 -3.73 -10.19 -11.25
N ARG A 25 -4.52 -10.21 -12.31
CA ARG A 25 -4.56 -9.10 -13.26
C ARG A 25 -5.30 -7.95 -12.60
N ASN A 26 -4.69 -6.76 -12.63
CA ASN A 26 -5.29 -5.55 -12.06
C ASN A 26 -5.67 -4.57 -13.18
N THR A 27 -4.69 -4.20 -14.01
CA THR A 27 -4.88 -3.31 -15.16
C THR A 27 -4.05 -3.80 -16.34
N ASP A 28 -4.10 -3.12 -17.49
CA ASP A 28 -3.20 -3.41 -18.62
C ASP A 28 -1.72 -3.10 -18.30
N GLU A 29 -1.47 -2.17 -17.37
CA GLU A 29 -0.12 -1.89 -16.83
C GLU A 29 0.38 -3.02 -15.91
N TYR A 30 -0.55 -3.75 -15.27
CA TYR A 30 -0.25 -4.86 -14.36
C TYR A 30 -0.93 -6.16 -14.84
N PRO A 31 -0.45 -6.76 -15.95
CA PRO A 31 -1.14 -7.84 -16.66
C PRO A 31 -1.25 -9.14 -15.86
N GLY A 32 -0.47 -9.32 -14.80
CA GLY A 32 -0.61 -10.41 -13.85
C GLY A 32 0.56 -10.50 -12.88
N GLY A 33 0.33 -10.19 -11.60
CA GLY A 33 1.39 -10.23 -10.60
C GLY A 33 0.87 -10.15 -9.18
N VAL A 34 1.79 -9.98 -8.23
CA VAL A 34 1.51 -9.93 -6.80
C VAL A 34 1.94 -8.58 -6.25
N PHE A 35 0.99 -7.87 -5.65
CA PHE A 35 1.29 -6.66 -4.88
C PHE A 35 1.76 -7.02 -3.48
N ALA A 36 2.86 -6.41 -3.04
CA ALA A 36 3.46 -6.63 -1.75
C ALA A 36 4.14 -5.36 -1.23
N MET A 37 4.54 -5.42 0.04
CA MET A 37 5.31 -4.40 0.72
C MET A 37 6.61 -4.98 1.25
N PRO A 38 7.72 -4.22 1.24
CA PRO A 38 8.92 -4.64 1.94
C PRO A 38 8.65 -4.75 3.44
N MET A 39 9.32 -5.69 4.10
CA MET A 39 9.26 -5.80 5.56
C MET A 39 10.17 -4.74 6.18
N THR A 40 9.57 -3.67 6.66
CA THR A 40 10.22 -2.51 7.26
C THR A 40 10.23 -2.62 8.79
N PRO A 41 11.17 -1.96 9.50
CA PRO A 41 11.13 -1.85 10.96
C PRO A 41 9.83 -1.23 11.48
N GLU A 42 9.24 -0.32 10.70
CA GLU A 42 7.95 0.28 11.01
C GLU A 42 6.79 -0.61 10.51
N PHE A 43 6.08 -1.25 11.45
CA PHE A 43 4.98 -2.16 11.15
C PHE A 43 3.87 -1.51 10.30
N TYR A 44 3.63 -0.22 10.49
CA TYR A 44 2.59 0.50 9.77
C TYR A 44 2.87 0.58 8.27
N ILE A 45 4.09 0.93 7.85
CA ILE A 45 4.48 1.03 6.43
C ILE A 45 4.32 -0.32 5.71
N SER A 46 4.77 -1.41 6.32
CA SER A 46 4.62 -2.77 5.74
C SER A 46 3.16 -3.18 5.54
N HIS A 47 2.22 -2.64 6.31
CA HIS A 47 0.80 -3.05 6.30
C HIS A 47 -0.16 -1.89 5.99
N GLN A 48 0.35 -0.81 5.39
CA GLN A 48 -0.35 0.46 5.22
C GLN A 48 -1.65 0.34 4.39
N TRP A 49 -1.69 -0.63 3.48
CA TRP A 49 -2.83 -0.91 2.59
C TRP A 49 -3.98 -1.71 3.23
N LEU A 50 -3.84 -2.19 4.47
CA LEU A 50 -4.84 -3.07 5.10
C LEU A 50 -6.23 -2.44 5.14
N ARG A 51 -6.33 -1.17 5.57
CA ARG A 51 -7.62 -0.46 5.61
C ARG A 51 -8.23 -0.26 4.24
N GLU A 52 -7.42 -0.01 3.23
CA GLU A 52 -7.89 0.18 1.87
C GLU A 52 -8.51 -1.10 1.31
N LEU A 53 -7.82 -2.24 1.49
CA LEU A 53 -8.37 -3.54 1.12
C LEU A 53 -9.70 -3.84 1.84
N LYS A 54 -9.85 -3.38 3.09
CA LYS A 54 -11.11 -3.50 3.81
C LYS A 54 -12.22 -2.60 3.26
N ARG A 55 -11.90 -1.39 2.79
CA ARG A 55 -12.87 -0.50 2.10
C ARG A 55 -13.37 -1.14 0.81
N CYS A 56 -12.53 -1.90 0.11
CA CYS A 56 -12.91 -2.68 -1.07
C CYS A 56 -13.70 -3.96 -0.75
N GLY A 57 -14.16 -4.16 0.48
CA GLY A 57 -15.08 -5.24 0.86
C GLY A 57 -14.45 -6.45 1.55
N GLN A 58 -13.15 -6.45 1.82
CA GLN A 58 -12.52 -7.52 2.60
C GLN A 58 -12.78 -7.35 4.10
N ARG A 59 -13.08 -8.44 4.82
CA ARG A 59 -13.42 -8.38 6.25
C ARG A 59 -12.19 -8.51 7.15
N THR A 60 -11.52 -9.65 7.05
CA THR A 60 -10.31 -9.98 7.82
C THR A 60 -9.14 -10.20 6.88
N ILE A 61 -8.04 -9.51 7.18
CA ILE A 61 -6.81 -9.54 6.40
C ILE A 61 -5.70 -10.21 7.20
N SER A 62 -4.94 -11.08 6.54
CA SER A 62 -3.73 -11.71 7.04
C SER A 62 -2.51 -11.27 6.22
N GLY A 63 -1.35 -11.22 6.86
CA GLY A 63 -0.07 -10.97 6.22
C GLY A 63 0.58 -12.28 5.82
N VAL A 64 0.85 -12.45 4.53
CA VAL A 64 1.63 -13.56 3.97
C VAL A 64 3.04 -13.05 3.71
N TYR A 65 3.99 -13.50 4.52
CA TYR A 65 5.38 -13.10 4.43
C TYR A 65 6.15 -14.10 3.59
N PHE A 66 6.94 -13.61 2.64
CA PHE A 66 7.70 -14.45 1.72
C PHE A 66 9.05 -13.81 1.39
N ARG A 67 9.98 -14.61 0.87
CA ARG A 67 11.30 -14.15 0.43
C ARG A 67 11.51 -14.42 -1.04
N ILE A 68 12.11 -13.47 -1.74
CA ILE A 68 12.58 -13.62 -3.12
C ILE A 68 14.10 -13.32 -3.19
N PRO A 69 14.78 -13.73 -4.27
CA PRO A 69 16.16 -13.31 -4.54
C PRO A 69 16.30 -11.78 -4.56
N ASP A 70 17.47 -11.27 -4.14
CA ASP A 70 17.71 -9.83 -4.04
C ASP A 70 17.75 -9.17 -5.42
N ASP A 71 18.27 -9.89 -6.42
CA ASP A 71 18.44 -9.51 -7.81
C ASP A 71 17.17 -9.69 -8.66
N GLU A 72 16.08 -10.17 -8.07
CA GLU A 72 14.84 -10.36 -8.81
C GLU A 72 14.22 -9.02 -9.22
N LEU A 73 13.84 -8.90 -10.50
CA LEU A 73 13.21 -7.70 -11.02
C LEU A 73 11.78 -7.54 -10.51
N VAL A 74 11.51 -6.38 -9.93
CA VAL A 74 10.22 -5.96 -9.40
C VAL A 74 9.90 -4.55 -9.85
N LEU A 75 8.62 -4.20 -9.85
CA LEU A 75 8.15 -2.85 -10.13
C LEU A 75 7.85 -2.14 -8.81
N VAL A 76 8.53 -1.03 -8.53
CA VAL A 76 8.30 -0.22 -7.33
C VAL A 76 7.77 1.16 -7.71
N GLY A 77 6.81 1.67 -6.94
CA GLY A 77 6.20 2.95 -7.25
C GLY A 77 5.31 3.45 -6.13
N HIS A 78 5.13 4.76 -6.11
CA HIS A 78 4.11 5.40 -5.29
C HIS A 78 2.75 5.26 -5.97
N TYR A 79 1.67 5.14 -5.20
CA TYR A 79 0.32 5.05 -5.72
C TYR A 79 0.01 6.24 -6.64
N ASN A 80 -0.74 5.98 -7.70
CA ASN A 80 -1.05 6.93 -8.79
C ASN A 80 0.18 7.49 -9.52
N GLN A 81 1.36 6.89 -9.35
CA GLN A 81 2.55 7.20 -10.13
C GLN A 81 2.99 5.96 -10.91
N ARG A 82 3.78 6.20 -11.97
CA ARG A 82 4.35 5.14 -12.78
C ARG A 82 5.37 4.35 -11.96
N HIS A 83 5.29 3.02 -11.99
CA HIS A 83 6.30 2.18 -11.35
C HIS A 83 7.56 2.11 -12.20
N ILE A 84 8.70 1.98 -11.53
CA ILE A 84 10.01 1.74 -12.14
C ILE A 84 10.44 0.30 -11.85
N GLU A 85 11.12 -0.32 -12.81
CA GLU A 85 11.67 -1.67 -12.66
C GLU A 85 13.04 -1.60 -11.99
N VAL A 86 13.20 -2.34 -10.91
CA VAL A 86 14.41 -2.39 -10.08
C VAL A 86 14.60 -3.79 -9.50
N ALA A 87 15.79 -4.07 -8.96
CA ALA A 87 16.00 -5.28 -8.17
C ALA A 87 15.22 -5.23 -6.83
N ALA A 88 14.89 -6.39 -6.28
CA ALA A 88 14.07 -6.52 -5.07
C ALA A 88 14.69 -5.85 -3.85
N ASP A 89 16.01 -5.92 -3.69
CA ASP A 89 16.75 -5.20 -2.64
C ASP A 89 16.65 -3.68 -2.81
N SER A 90 16.80 -3.20 -4.03
CA SER A 90 16.73 -1.80 -4.41
C SER A 90 15.33 -1.24 -4.17
N ALA A 91 14.28 -2.03 -4.38
CA ALA A 91 12.92 -1.65 -4.03
C ALA A 91 12.72 -1.45 -2.52
N ILE A 92 13.35 -2.29 -1.67
CA ILE A 92 13.35 -2.10 -0.22
C ILE A 92 14.04 -0.78 0.12
N ASP A 93 15.22 -0.55 -0.43
CA ASP A 93 16.01 0.65 -0.15
C ASP A 93 15.29 1.94 -0.57
N ILE A 94 14.65 1.95 -1.74
CA ILE A 94 13.85 3.08 -2.22
C ILE A 94 12.73 3.42 -1.23
N ILE A 95 11.99 2.42 -0.75
CA ILE A 95 10.86 2.66 0.15
C ILE A 95 11.35 3.08 1.55
N MET A 96 12.44 2.48 2.02
CA MET A 96 13.03 2.77 3.34
C MET A 96 13.65 4.17 3.44
N HIS A 97 14.15 4.71 2.33
CA HIS A 97 14.79 6.04 2.29
C HIS A 97 13.89 7.12 1.67
N ALA A 98 12.66 6.80 1.27
CA ALA A 98 11.72 7.79 0.80
C ALA A 98 11.37 8.80 1.90
N GLU A 99 11.32 10.09 1.57
CA GLU A 99 10.87 11.15 2.51
C GLU A 99 9.45 10.88 3.03
N ASN A 100 8.61 10.26 2.19
CA ASN A 100 7.30 9.76 2.56
C ASN A 100 7.11 8.33 2.06
N SER A 101 7.37 7.34 2.92
CA SER A 101 7.17 5.92 2.61
C SER A 101 5.69 5.52 2.54
N GLU A 102 4.78 6.38 3.01
CA GLU A 102 3.36 6.19 2.75
C GLU A 102 3.11 6.41 1.26
N GLY A 103 2.58 5.40 0.60
CA GLY A 103 2.10 5.53 -0.77
C GLY A 103 2.67 4.48 -1.66
N TYR A 104 3.84 3.99 -1.27
CA TYR A 104 4.59 3.04 -2.05
C TYR A 104 3.88 1.69 -2.15
N GLN A 105 4.33 0.88 -3.08
CA GLN A 105 3.99 -0.52 -3.21
C GLN A 105 5.01 -1.18 -4.14
N VAL A 106 5.15 -2.49 -4.00
CA VAL A 106 5.97 -3.30 -4.89
C VAL A 106 5.05 -4.28 -5.63
N TYR A 107 5.25 -4.39 -6.93
CA TYR A 107 4.57 -5.33 -7.78
C TYR A 107 5.58 -6.34 -8.33
N ILE A 108 5.29 -7.61 -8.09
CA ILE A 108 6.14 -8.72 -8.52
C ILE A 108 5.44 -9.38 -9.72
N PRO A 109 5.99 -9.30 -10.94
CA PRO A 109 5.33 -9.70 -12.19
C PRO A 109 5.29 -11.23 -12.41
N ARG A 110 5.16 -12.00 -11.33
CA ARG A 110 5.04 -13.46 -11.37
C ARG A 110 4.28 -14.00 -10.17
N LYS A 111 4.05 -15.31 -10.20
CA LYS A 111 3.51 -16.06 -9.05
C LYS A 111 4.58 -16.16 -7.96
N ILE A 112 4.16 -16.03 -6.70
CA ILE A 112 5.01 -16.40 -5.55
C ILE A 112 4.75 -17.85 -5.21
N GLU A 113 5.80 -18.67 -5.19
CA GLU A 113 5.73 -20.09 -4.94
C GLU A 113 5.53 -20.43 -3.47
N LYS A 114 4.97 -21.61 -3.21
CA LYS A 114 4.66 -22.05 -1.84
C LYS A 114 5.90 -22.16 -0.94
N ASN A 115 7.06 -22.45 -1.52
CA ASN A 115 8.34 -22.59 -0.81
C ASN A 115 9.00 -21.23 -0.52
N GLU A 116 8.58 -20.16 -1.21
CA GLU A 116 9.02 -18.79 -0.93
C GLU A 116 8.28 -18.19 0.26
N ILE A 117 7.09 -18.73 0.59
CA ILE A 117 6.31 -18.33 1.76
C ILE A 117 7.08 -18.70 3.03
N HIS A 118 7.48 -17.68 3.76
CA HIS A 118 8.16 -17.82 5.03
C HIS A 118 7.18 -18.09 6.19
N ARG A 119 6.08 -17.34 6.25
CA ARG A 119 5.05 -17.48 7.31
C ARG A 119 3.78 -16.72 6.95
N VAL A 120 2.69 -17.07 7.63
CA VAL A 120 1.42 -16.31 7.59
C VAL A 120 1.06 -15.87 9.00
N LYS A 121 0.63 -14.61 9.16
CA LYS A 121 0.12 -14.10 10.44
C LYS A 121 -1.21 -13.36 10.27
N SER A 122 -2.11 -13.55 11.22
CA SER A 122 -3.25 -12.66 11.39
C SER A 122 -2.76 -11.27 11.81
N LEU A 123 -3.36 -10.22 11.25
CA LEU A 123 -2.94 -8.83 11.50
C LEU A 123 -3.92 -8.10 12.41
N PRO A 124 -3.48 -7.06 13.14
CA PRO A 124 -4.41 -6.14 13.78
C PRO A 124 -5.27 -5.44 12.73
N GLN A 125 -6.59 -5.58 12.82
CA GLN A 125 -7.54 -5.14 11.79
C GLN A 125 -7.80 -3.62 11.76
N VAL A 126 -6.93 -2.86 12.41
CA VAL A 126 -6.99 -1.41 12.62
C VAL A 126 -5.82 -0.66 11.97
N VAL A 127 -4.83 -1.38 11.43
CA VAL A 127 -3.61 -0.83 10.81
C VAL A 127 -3.90 -0.34 9.39
N GLY A 128 -3.14 0.65 8.92
CA GLY A 128 -3.25 1.25 7.59
C GLY A 128 -3.93 2.62 7.58
N TRP A 129 -3.99 3.22 6.39
CA TRP A 129 -4.45 4.60 6.22
C TRP A 129 -5.89 4.85 6.63
N ARG A 130 -6.10 5.83 7.50
CA ARG A 130 -7.43 6.37 7.79
C ARG A 130 -7.88 7.39 6.75
N TYR A 131 -6.94 8.14 6.20
CA TYR A 131 -7.13 9.08 5.10
C TYR A 131 -6.00 8.85 4.09
N GLN A 132 -6.25 9.15 2.82
CA GLN A 132 -5.23 9.04 1.77
C GLN A 132 -3.96 9.83 2.18
N PRO A 133 -2.74 9.34 1.88
CA PRO A 133 -1.52 10.12 2.08
C PRO A 133 -1.67 11.51 1.48
N ASP A 134 -1.22 12.52 2.22
CA ASP A 134 -1.33 13.94 1.86
C ASP A 134 -2.74 14.54 1.80
N SER A 135 -3.79 13.82 2.24
CA SER A 135 -5.16 14.37 2.31
C SER A 135 -5.28 15.62 3.20
N HIS A 136 -4.33 15.81 4.11
CA HIS A 136 -4.26 16.98 4.99
C HIS A 136 -3.34 18.08 4.47
N LYS A 137 -2.54 17.81 3.43
CA LYS A 137 -1.64 18.78 2.79
C LYS A 137 -2.29 19.45 1.57
N GLN A 138 -3.45 18.96 1.14
CA GLN A 138 -4.22 19.59 0.07
C GLN A 138 -4.75 20.95 0.52
N TRP A 139 -4.23 22.01 -0.10
CA TRP A 139 -4.74 23.36 0.05
C TRP A 139 -6.03 23.51 -0.75
N TYR A 140 -7.10 23.94 -0.07
CA TYR A 140 -8.37 24.26 -0.69
C TYR A 140 -8.51 25.78 -0.75
N CYS A 141 -9.03 26.36 -1.84
CA CYS A 141 -9.57 27.73 -1.74
C CYS A 141 -10.72 27.74 -0.74
N GLY A 142 -10.84 28.83 0.03
CA GLY A 142 -11.97 29.05 0.95
C GLY A 142 -13.32 29.27 0.26
N CYS A 143 -13.33 29.23 -1.07
CA CYS A 143 -14.51 29.31 -1.93
C CYS A 143 -15.55 28.21 -1.60
N LEU A 144 -16.84 28.51 -1.81
CA LEU A 144 -17.94 27.57 -1.53
C LEU A 144 -17.95 26.33 -2.44
N VAL A 145 -17.21 26.35 -3.55
CA VAL A 145 -17.04 25.22 -4.46
C VAL A 145 -16.07 24.20 -3.86
N CYS A 146 -14.90 24.64 -3.40
CA CYS A 146 -13.88 23.74 -2.83
C CYS A 146 -14.15 23.39 -1.36
N VAL A 147 -14.84 24.26 -0.61
CA VAL A 147 -15.29 24.00 0.76
C VAL A 147 -16.79 24.30 0.89
N PRO A 148 -17.67 23.39 0.43
CA PRO A 148 -19.12 23.55 0.54
C PRO A 148 -19.59 23.79 1.97
N VAL A 149 -20.74 24.46 2.10
CA VAL A 149 -21.42 24.65 3.39
C VAL A 149 -21.79 23.27 3.95
N GLY A 150 -21.52 23.03 5.24
CA GLY A 150 -21.78 21.74 5.89
C GLY A 150 -20.70 20.67 5.72
N SER A 151 -19.65 20.93 4.93
CA SER A 151 -18.49 20.02 4.85
C SER A 151 -17.77 19.88 6.19
N ILE A 152 -17.15 18.72 6.44
CA ILE A 152 -16.44 18.42 7.70
C ILE A 152 -15.38 19.49 7.97
N LYS A 153 -15.51 20.18 9.10
CA LYS A 153 -14.66 21.31 9.52
C LYS A 153 -14.57 22.43 8.47
N GLY A 154 -15.60 22.59 7.63
CA GLY A 154 -15.59 23.53 6.50
C GLY A 154 -15.36 24.99 6.91
N LYS A 155 -15.98 25.46 8.02
CA LYS A 155 -15.73 26.81 8.55
C LYS A 155 -14.24 27.01 8.87
N ARG A 156 -13.65 26.11 9.67
CA ARG A 156 -12.23 26.16 10.04
C ARG A 156 -11.30 26.15 8.82
N LYS A 157 -11.64 25.43 7.75
CA LYS A 157 -10.86 25.41 6.51
C LYS A 157 -10.92 26.75 5.76
N ARG A 158 -12.08 27.42 5.74
CA ARG A 158 -12.22 28.74 5.13
C ARG A 158 -11.49 29.83 5.92
N ASP A 159 -11.67 29.83 7.24
CA ASP A 159 -10.99 30.79 8.14
C ASP A 159 -9.46 30.65 8.01
N ALA A 160 -8.93 29.43 7.92
CA ALA A 160 -7.51 29.18 7.72
C ALA A 160 -6.99 29.66 6.35
N TRP A 161 -7.81 29.57 5.31
CA TRP A 161 -7.48 30.11 3.99
C TRP A 161 -7.47 31.64 4.01
N GLU A 162 -8.49 32.29 4.59
CA GLU A 162 -8.54 33.77 4.71
C GLU A 162 -7.33 34.33 5.48
N LEU A 163 -6.96 33.70 6.60
CA LEU A 163 -5.79 34.08 7.40
C LEU A 163 -4.47 33.96 6.63
N SER A 164 -4.37 33.06 5.66
CA SER A 164 -3.17 32.90 4.84
C SER A 164 -3.03 33.91 3.70
N GLN A 165 -4.11 34.63 3.40
CA GLN A 165 -4.14 35.69 2.41
C GLN A 165 -3.88 37.08 3.03
N SER A 166 -3.72 37.14 4.36
CA SER A 166 -3.42 38.35 5.15
C SER A 166 -1.94 38.41 5.51
#